data_AF-A0AAP2ZMP2-F1
#
_entry.id   AF-A0AAP2ZMP2-F1
#
_cell.length_a   1.000
_cell.length_b   1.000
_cell.length_c   1.000
_cell.angle_alpha   90.00
_cell.angle_beta   90.00
_cell.angle_gamma   90.00
#
_symmetry.space_group_name_H-M   'P 1'
#
loop_
_entity.id
_entity.type
_entity.pdbx_description
1 polymer ?
#
loop_
_entity_poly.entity_id
_entity_poly.type
_entity_poly.pdbx_seq_one_letter_code
_entity_poly.pdbx_strand_id
1 'polypeptide(L)'
;MLENHSQEVLAKLVDTLTQVKQLATHDFSGIGLVVYKDIKNIPIFPLQQQNFKTNPNNLVSDLLEISSYDSEYHDGFHFISEDFEMSHVAQYFSPPIISNANVDYSKVLGGRFMAALFGSYVKSVFLTGILTRGNGIIIFEHGNTVYSKCWHKI
;
A
#
# COMPACT_ATOMS: atom_id res chain seq x y z
N MET A 1 12.95 4.29 21.22
CA MET A 1 12.73 5.35 20.20
C MET A 1 12.31 4.77 18.85
N LEU A 2 13.01 3.77 18.28
CA LEU A 2 12.63 3.16 17.00
C LEU A 2 11.27 2.41 17.03
N GLU A 3 10.97 1.68 18.11
CA GLU A 3 9.69 0.97 18.26
C GLU A 3 8.47 1.91 18.25
N ASN A 4 8.59 3.09 18.87
CA ASN A 4 7.49 4.08 18.89
C ASN A 4 7.21 4.64 17.50
N HIS A 5 8.23 4.83 16.67
CA HIS A 5 8.06 5.36 15.31
C HIS A 5 7.36 4.35 14.39
N SER A 6 7.75 3.06 14.43
CA SER A 6 7.06 2.03 13.63
C SER A 6 5.57 1.92 14.02
N GLN A 7 5.26 1.96 15.32
CA GLN A 7 3.86 1.94 15.78
C GLN A 7 3.06 3.18 15.33
N GLU A 8 3.69 4.36 15.34
CA GLU A 8 3.04 5.59 14.86
C GLU A 8 2.74 5.52 13.36
N VAL A 9 3.70 5.07 12.55
CA VAL A 9 3.55 4.91 11.10
C VAL A 9 2.47 3.86 10.79
N LEU A 10 2.46 2.74 11.52
CA LEU A 10 1.41 1.73 11.40
C LEU A 10 0.03 2.30 11.72
N ALA A 11 -0.10 3.06 12.82
CA ALA A 11 -1.36 3.67 13.20
C ALA A 11 -1.87 4.64 12.13
N LYS A 12 -1.00 5.50 11.58
CA LYS A 12 -1.32 6.42 10.48
C LYS A 12 -1.78 5.68 9.22
N LEU A 13 -1.10 4.60 8.85
CA LEU A 13 -1.46 3.79 7.68
C LEU A 13 -2.79 3.05 7.87
N VAL A 14 -3.02 2.48 9.06
CA VAL A 14 -4.29 1.84 9.43
C VAL A 14 -5.45 2.82 9.35
N ASP A 15 -5.28 4.02 9.92
CA ASP A 15 -6.30 5.06 9.90
C ASP A 15 -6.61 5.50 8.46
N THR A 16 -5.57 5.83 7.69
CA THR A 16 -5.68 6.22 6.27
C THR A 16 -6.43 5.17 5.45
N LEU A 17 -6.03 3.91 5.50
CA LEU A 17 -6.70 2.83 4.76
C LEU A 17 -8.11 2.55 5.28
N THR A 18 -8.39 2.80 6.56
CA THR A 18 -9.74 2.70 7.11
C THR A 18 -10.65 3.80 6.56
N GLN A 19 -10.17 5.03 6.49
CA GLN A 19 -10.91 6.15 5.89
C GLN A 19 -11.16 5.92 4.40
N VAL A 20 -10.13 5.53 3.62
CA VAL A 20 -10.30 5.19 2.20
C VAL A 20 -11.34 4.08 2.03
N LYS A 21 -11.27 3.01 2.84
CA LYS A 21 -12.25 1.93 2.79
C LYS A 21 -13.69 2.39 3.06
N GLN A 22 -13.89 3.32 4.00
CA GLN A 22 -15.21 3.86 4.34
C GLN A 22 -15.78 4.73 3.21
N LEU A 23 -14.92 5.46 2.50
CA LEU A 23 -15.30 6.39 1.44
C LEU A 23 -15.29 5.75 0.03
N ALA A 24 -14.68 4.58 -0.12
CA ALA A 24 -14.56 3.88 -1.40
C ALA A 24 -15.91 3.51 -2.02
N THR A 25 -16.16 4.04 -3.22
CA THR A 25 -17.38 3.80 -4.00
C THR A 25 -17.29 2.48 -4.79
N HIS A 26 -18.35 2.13 -5.53
CA HIS A 26 -18.39 0.92 -6.35
C HIS A 26 -17.28 0.84 -7.40
N ASP A 27 -16.73 1.99 -7.80
CA ASP A 27 -15.67 2.14 -8.79
C ASP A 27 -14.24 1.90 -8.23
N PHE A 28 -14.14 1.50 -6.96
CA PHE A 28 -12.86 1.25 -6.31
C PHE A 28 -12.16 -0.02 -6.84
N SER A 29 -10.97 0.15 -7.42
CA SER A 29 -10.11 -0.90 -8.00
C SER A 29 -9.15 -1.58 -7.01
N GLY A 30 -8.99 -1.00 -5.83
CA GLY A 30 -8.03 -1.45 -4.82
C GLY A 30 -6.72 -0.66 -4.83
N ILE A 31 -6.00 -0.71 -3.71
CA ILE A 31 -4.77 0.05 -3.47
C ILE A 31 -3.65 -0.88 -3.04
N GLY A 32 -2.45 -0.63 -3.55
CA GLY A 32 -1.18 -1.03 -2.95
C GLY A 32 -0.39 0.19 -2.47
N LEU A 33 0.07 0.19 -1.23
CA LEU A 33 0.90 1.24 -0.62
C LEU A 33 2.23 0.66 -0.14
N VAL A 34 3.28 1.47 -0.27
CA VAL A 34 4.58 1.22 0.36
C VAL A 34 4.98 2.47 1.15
N VAL A 35 5.16 2.31 2.46
CA VAL A 35 5.76 3.35 3.31
C VAL A 35 7.24 3.04 3.44
N TYR A 36 8.09 4.00 3.09
CA TYR A 36 9.52 3.73 2.93
C TYR A 36 10.39 4.85 3.50
N LYS A 37 11.65 4.49 3.76
CA LYS A 37 12.71 5.41 4.21
C LYS A 37 13.54 5.98 3.05
N ASP A 38 14.01 5.09 2.18
CA ASP A 38 14.85 5.44 1.04
C ASP A 38 14.40 4.65 -0.20
N ILE A 39 14.15 5.38 -1.29
CA ILE A 39 13.64 4.82 -2.54
C ILE A 39 14.73 4.11 -3.35
N LYS A 40 16.02 4.43 -3.14
CA LYS A 40 17.14 4.05 -4.03
C LYS A 40 17.24 2.55 -4.35
N ASN A 41 16.84 1.69 -3.43
CA ASN A 41 16.96 0.23 -3.57
C ASN A 41 15.61 -0.48 -3.64
N ILE A 42 14.52 0.26 -3.82
CA ILE A 42 13.20 -0.32 -3.99
C ILE A 42 12.98 -0.53 -5.50
N PRO A 43 12.71 -1.78 -5.94
CA PRO A 43 12.53 -2.08 -7.36
C PRO A 43 11.17 -1.57 -7.86
N ILE A 44 11.17 -0.33 -8.36
CA ILE A 44 10.01 0.33 -8.93
C ILE A 44 10.27 0.79 -10.36
N PHE A 45 9.20 0.85 -11.16
CA PHE A 45 9.20 1.49 -12.46
C PHE A 45 7.85 2.21 -12.67
N PRO A 46 7.83 3.46 -13.15
CA PRO A 46 6.58 4.18 -13.35
C PRO A 46 5.76 3.56 -14.49
N LEU A 47 4.50 3.17 -14.20
CA LEU A 47 3.54 2.71 -15.21
C LEU A 47 2.93 3.88 -16.00
N GLN A 48 2.96 5.08 -15.40
CA GLN A 48 2.46 6.32 -15.97
C GLN A 48 3.47 7.45 -15.81
N GLN A 49 3.28 8.51 -16.59
CA GLN A 49 3.99 9.77 -16.34
C GLN A 49 3.64 10.30 -14.95
N GLN A 50 4.63 10.70 -14.17
CA GLN A 50 4.46 11.12 -12.77
C GLN A 50 3.99 12.58 -12.66
N ASN A 51 2.87 12.90 -13.29
CA ASN A 51 2.29 14.24 -13.34
C ASN A 51 1.12 14.43 -12.36
N PHE A 52 0.80 13.40 -11.58
CA PHE A 52 -0.26 13.47 -10.58
C PHE A 52 0.03 14.57 -9.56
N LYS A 53 -0.94 15.47 -9.36
CA LYS A 53 -0.81 16.59 -8.44
C LYS A 53 -1.32 16.18 -7.06
N THR A 54 -0.40 15.72 -6.22
CA THR A 54 -0.71 15.34 -4.84
C THR A 54 -1.22 16.52 -4.03
N ASN A 55 -2.25 16.30 -3.21
CA ASN A 55 -2.70 17.21 -2.18
C ASN A 55 -1.97 16.86 -0.86
N PRO A 56 -0.94 17.62 -0.45
CA PRO A 56 -0.14 17.30 0.74
C PRO A 56 -0.96 17.31 2.03
N ASN A 57 -2.14 17.93 2.04
CA ASN A 57 -3.02 18.00 3.21
C ASN A 57 -4.13 16.94 3.20
N ASN A 58 -4.25 16.13 2.14
CA ASN A 58 -5.37 15.20 2.01
C ASN A 58 -5.00 13.92 1.23
N LEU A 59 -4.13 13.12 1.85
CA LEU A 59 -3.73 11.81 1.34
C LEU A 59 -4.93 10.91 1.05
N VAL A 60 -5.97 10.90 1.89
CA VAL A 60 -7.16 10.05 1.69
C VAL A 60 -7.88 10.40 0.39
N SER A 61 -8.03 11.68 0.07
CA SER A 61 -8.65 12.13 -1.19
C SER A 61 -7.83 11.71 -2.40
N ASP A 62 -6.51 11.92 -2.37
CA ASP A 62 -5.61 11.50 -3.45
C ASP A 62 -5.71 9.99 -3.69
N LEU A 63 -5.71 9.20 -2.60
CA LEU A 63 -5.84 7.75 -2.67
C LEU A 63 -7.20 7.32 -3.24
N LEU A 64 -8.29 8.00 -2.92
CA LEU A 64 -9.60 7.70 -3.51
C LEU A 64 -9.63 8.01 -5.00
N GLU A 65 -9.05 9.14 -5.42
CA GLU A 65 -8.97 9.55 -6.83
C GLU A 65 -8.17 8.56 -7.66
N ILE A 66 -6.95 8.21 -7.21
CA ILE A 66 -6.11 7.28 -7.98
C ILE A 66 -6.69 5.87 -8.01
N SER A 67 -7.53 5.48 -7.05
CA SER A 67 -8.07 4.11 -6.96
C SER A 67 -9.40 3.89 -7.66
N SER A 68 -9.88 4.87 -8.42
CA SER A 68 -11.00 4.75 -9.34
C SER A 68 -10.56 3.96 -10.59
N TYR A 69 -11.40 3.07 -11.14
CA TYR A 69 -11.07 2.42 -12.41
C TYR A 69 -10.96 3.41 -13.58
N ASP A 70 -11.59 4.59 -13.46
CA ASP A 70 -11.47 5.66 -14.46
C ASP A 70 -10.15 6.43 -14.37
N SER A 71 -9.37 6.25 -13.29
CA SER A 71 -8.08 6.92 -13.12
C SER A 71 -6.98 6.18 -13.88
N GLU A 72 -6.12 6.91 -14.62
CA GLU A 72 -4.95 6.31 -15.26
C GLU A 72 -3.91 5.76 -14.26
N TYR A 73 -4.00 6.20 -12.99
CA TYR A 73 -3.06 5.87 -11.92
C TYR A 73 -3.47 4.66 -11.07
N HIS A 74 -4.58 3.99 -11.37
CA HIS A 74 -5.17 2.98 -10.47
C HIS A 74 -4.40 1.66 -10.34
N ASP A 75 -3.48 1.38 -11.25
CA ASP A 75 -2.71 0.15 -11.23
C ASP A 75 -1.32 0.32 -10.60
N GLY A 76 -0.79 -0.78 -10.06
CA GLY A 76 0.49 -0.80 -9.36
C GLY A 76 0.40 -0.40 -7.89
N PHE A 77 1.50 0.15 -7.38
CA PHE A 77 1.67 0.60 -6.01
C PHE A 77 1.97 2.11 -5.96
N HIS A 78 1.57 2.73 -4.86
CA HIS A 78 1.88 4.12 -4.55
C HIS A 78 2.81 4.18 -3.34
N PHE A 79 3.65 5.20 -3.30
CA PHE A 79 4.75 5.31 -2.36
C PHE A 79 4.57 6.52 -1.46
N ILE A 80 4.77 6.30 -0.17
CA ILE A 80 4.63 7.30 0.89
C ILE A 80 5.96 7.39 1.63
N SER A 81 6.50 8.60 1.77
CA SER A 81 7.75 8.85 2.51
C SER A 81 7.57 8.65 4.03
N GLU A 82 8.67 8.71 4.79
CA GLU A 82 8.62 8.64 6.26
C GLU A 82 7.90 9.82 6.91
N ASP A 83 7.85 10.97 6.22
CA ASP A 83 7.05 12.15 6.60
C ASP A 83 5.56 11.99 6.27
N PHE A 84 5.17 10.83 5.75
CA PHE A 84 3.79 10.47 5.40
C PHE A 84 3.20 11.26 4.22
N GLU A 85 4.07 11.70 3.30
CA GLU A 85 3.69 12.38 2.06
C GLU A 85 3.72 11.41 0.87
N MET A 86 2.74 11.51 -0.03
CA MET A 86 2.72 10.72 -1.26
C MET A 86 3.81 11.20 -2.21
N SER A 87 4.74 10.32 -2.58
CA SER A 87 5.91 10.68 -3.38
C SER A 87 5.89 10.12 -4.80
N HIS A 88 5.28 8.94 -5.01
CA HIS A 88 5.16 8.33 -6.33
C HIS A 88 3.81 7.63 -6.45
N VAL A 89 3.25 7.62 -7.66
CA VAL A 89 1.98 6.95 -7.97
C VAL A 89 2.15 5.97 -9.12
N ALA A 90 1.29 4.96 -9.17
CA ALA A 90 1.23 4.01 -10.28
C ALA A 90 2.59 3.38 -10.62
N GLN A 91 3.27 2.83 -9.62
CA GLN A 91 4.55 2.16 -9.79
C GLN A 91 4.35 0.67 -10.00
N TYR A 92 4.99 0.11 -11.02
CA TYR A 92 5.26 -1.32 -11.09
C TYR A 92 6.26 -1.67 -10.00
N PHE A 93 5.75 -2.25 -8.91
CA PHE A 93 6.56 -2.67 -7.77
C PHE A 93 6.85 -4.17 -7.86
N SER A 94 8.13 -4.52 -8.07
CA SER A 94 8.56 -5.89 -8.33
C SER A 94 9.65 -6.33 -7.34
N PRO A 95 9.29 -6.53 -6.07
CA PRO A 95 10.24 -6.97 -5.05
C PRO A 95 10.78 -8.38 -5.35
N PRO A 96 12.01 -8.70 -4.88
CA PRO A 96 12.55 -10.04 -5.01
C PRO A 96 11.63 -11.11 -4.42
N ILE A 97 11.56 -12.27 -5.07
CA ILE A 97 10.79 -13.40 -4.55
C ILE A 97 11.46 -13.94 -3.28
N ILE A 98 10.67 -14.07 -2.21
CA ILE A 98 11.12 -14.63 -0.94
C ILE A 98 10.62 -16.07 -0.86
N SER A 99 11.50 -17.03 -1.13
CA SER A 99 11.17 -18.46 -1.29
C SER A 99 10.59 -19.11 -0.02
N ASN A 100 10.88 -18.55 1.15
CA ASN A 100 10.43 -19.02 2.46
C ASN A 100 9.46 -18.05 3.14
N ALA A 101 8.79 -17.18 2.38
CA ALA A 101 7.78 -16.28 2.94
C ALA A 101 6.62 -17.06 3.56
N ASN A 102 6.12 -16.58 4.69
CA ASN A 102 4.95 -17.15 5.33
C ASN A 102 3.67 -16.60 4.69
N VAL A 103 3.06 -17.39 3.80
CA VAL A 103 1.87 -16.99 3.05
C VAL A 103 0.62 -17.52 3.75
N ASP A 104 -0.30 -16.62 4.12
CA ASP A 104 -1.64 -16.99 4.58
C ASP A 104 -2.55 -17.30 3.38
N TYR A 105 -2.63 -18.58 3.01
CA TYR A 105 -3.46 -19.08 1.91
C TYR A 105 -4.97 -18.99 2.16
N SER A 106 -5.42 -18.56 3.34
CA SER A 106 -6.84 -18.27 3.58
C SER A 106 -7.30 -16.93 2.94
N LYS A 107 -6.35 -16.08 2.54
CA LYS A 107 -6.62 -14.80 1.87
C LYS A 107 -6.79 -14.98 0.37
N VAL A 108 -7.41 -13.99 -0.28
CA VAL A 108 -7.42 -13.90 -1.74
C VAL A 108 -6.03 -13.51 -2.21
N LEU A 109 -5.29 -14.48 -2.75
CA LEU A 109 -3.94 -14.26 -3.26
C LEU A 109 -3.97 -13.71 -4.68
N GLY A 110 -3.05 -12.78 -4.98
CA GLY A 110 -2.87 -12.18 -6.29
C GLY A 110 -1.61 -11.33 -6.33
N GLY A 111 -1.29 -10.76 -7.50
CA GLY A 111 -0.05 -9.99 -7.70
C GLY A 111 0.16 -8.90 -6.64
N ARG A 112 -0.89 -8.12 -6.34
CA ARG A 112 -0.84 -7.07 -5.31
C ARG A 112 -0.57 -7.62 -3.91
N PHE A 113 -1.15 -8.77 -3.54
CA PHE A 113 -0.87 -9.40 -2.24
C PHE A 113 0.60 -9.84 -2.15
N MET A 114 1.09 -10.54 -3.17
CA MET A 114 2.46 -11.07 -3.17
C MET A 114 3.51 -9.96 -3.23
N ALA A 115 3.27 -8.92 -4.03
CA ALA A 115 4.14 -7.75 -4.08
C ALA A 115 4.20 -7.01 -2.74
N ALA A 116 3.07 -6.88 -2.02
CA ALA A 116 3.11 -6.31 -0.68
C ALA A 116 3.90 -7.20 0.30
N LEU A 117 3.57 -8.50 0.37
CA LEU A 117 4.25 -9.44 1.25
C LEU A 117 5.76 -9.46 1.02
N PHE A 118 6.21 -9.69 -0.22
CA PHE A 118 7.64 -9.70 -0.56
C PHE A 118 8.27 -8.33 -0.40
N GLY A 119 7.55 -7.27 -0.77
CA GLY A 119 7.99 -5.88 -0.60
C GLY A 119 8.30 -5.52 0.83
N SER A 120 7.58 -6.08 1.80
CA SER A 120 7.83 -5.86 3.22
C SER A 120 9.15 -6.45 3.73
N TYR A 121 9.82 -7.31 2.96
CA TYR A 121 11.18 -7.79 3.26
C TYR A 121 12.28 -6.82 2.81
N VAL A 122 11.96 -5.82 1.98
CA VAL A 122 12.94 -4.85 1.49
C VAL A 122 13.37 -3.94 2.63
N LYS A 123 14.67 -3.87 2.94
CA LYS A 123 15.22 -3.18 4.11
C LYS A 123 14.82 -1.71 4.25
N SER A 124 14.59 -1.01 3.13
CA SER A 124 14.19 0.40 3.14
C SER A 124 12.68 0.62 3.17
N VAL A 125 11.88 -0.45 3.17
CA VAL A 125 10.43 -0.43 3.35
C VAL A 125 10.11 -0.60 4.83
N PHE A 126 9.32 0.31 5.38
CA PHE A 126 8.78 0.18 6.73
C PHE A 126 7.56 -0.73 6.74
N LEU A 127 6.58 -0.42 5.87
CA LEU A 127 5.33 -1.14 5.78
C LEU A 127 4.92 -1.26 4.32
N THR A 128 4.25 -2.35 3.99
CA THR A 128 3.41 -2.41 2.78
C THR A 128 1.98 -2.60 3.21
N GLY A 129 1.06 -1.94 2.53
CA GLY A 129 -0.37 -2.03 2.80
C GLY A 129 -1.12 -2.35 1.52
N ILE A 130 -2.14 -3.18 1.61
CA ILE A 130 -3.11 -3.37 0.53
C ILE A 130 -4.51 -3.12 1.06
N LEU A 131 -5.35 -2.56 0.20
CA LEU A 131 -6.78 -2.46 0.41
C LEU A 131 -7.49 -2.97 -0.83
N THR A 132 -8.21 -4.09 -0.70
CA THR A 132 -8.96 -4.69 -1.82
C THR A 132 -10.34 -5.14 -1.35
N ARG A 133 -11.32 -5.21 -2.25
CA ARG A 133 -12.66 -5.72 -1.92
C ARG A 133 -12.63 -7.16 -1.40
N GLY A 134 -11.74 -8.00 -1.92
CA GLY A 134 -11.59 -9.40 -1.51
C GLY A 134 -10.98 -9.60 -0.12
N ASN A 135 -9.95 -8.83 0.23
CA ASN A 135 -9.22 -9.03 1.49
C ASN A 135 -9.55 -7.99 2.58
N GLY A 136 -10.16 -6.86 2.23
CA GLY A 136 -10.15 -5.68 3.09
C GLY A 136 -8.74 -5.08 3.18
N ILE A 137 -8.36 -4.64 4.37
CA ILE A 137 -7.04 -4.10 4.67
C ILE A 137 -6.12 -5.24 5.10
N ILE A 138 -4.90 -5.28 4.55
CA ILE A 138 -3.80 -6.09 5.08
C ILE A 138 -2.53 -5.24 5.07
N ILE A 139 -1.79 -5.22 6.17
CA ILE A 139 -0.50 -4.52 6.28
C ILE A 139 0.57 -5.51 6.72
N PHE A 140 1.72 -5.44 6.05
CA PHE A 140 2.87 -6.28 6.31
C PHE A 140 4.08 -5.46 6.78
N GLU A 141 4.81 -6.02 7.73
CA GLU A 141 6.10 -5.54 8.22
C GLU A 141 7.07 -6.74 8.30
N HIS A 142 8.24 -6.64 7.67
CA HIS A 142 9.27 -7.70 7.69
C HIS A 142 8.72 -9.11 7.38
N GLY A 143 7.80 -9.21 6.41
CA GLY A 143 7.20 -10.48 6.00
C GLY A 143 6.04 -10.98 6.87
N ASN A 144 5.66 -10.25 7.91
CA ASN A 144 4.57 -10.63 8.81
C ASN A 144 3.36 -9.74 8.61
N THR A 145 2.16 -10.31 8.67
CA THR A 145 0.92 -9.54 8.77
C THR A 145 0.85 -8.89 10.15
N VAL A 146 0.95 -7.56 10.21
CA VAL A 146 0.85 -6.78 11.45
C VAL A 146 -0.54 -6.18 11.67
N TYR A 147 -1.36 -6.12 10.61
CA TYR A 147 -2.75 -5.72 10.68
C TYR A 147 -3.58 -6.38 9.59
N SER A 148 -4.81 -6.80 9.91
CA SER A 148 -5.79 -7.26 8.92
C SER A 148 -7.21 -6.88 9.34
N LYS A 149 -8.02 -6.39 8.38
CA LYS A 149 -9.43 -6.07 8.59
C LYS A 149 -10.25 -6.31 7.33
N CYS A 150 -11.04 -7.39 7.33
CA CYS A 150 -11.91 -7.79 6.23
C CYS A 150 -12.84 -6.65 5.77
N TRP A 151 -13.11 -6.61 4.46
CA TRP A 151 -14.20 -5.79 3.92
C TRP A 151 -15.52 -6.44 4.38
N HIS A 152 -16.27 -5.78 5.26
CA HIS A 152 -17.59 -6.31 5.61
C HIS A 152 -18.46 -6.16 4.37
N LYS A 153 -19.05 -7.26 3.91
CA LYS A 153 -20.20 -7.18 3.01
C LYS A 153 -21.32 -6.54 3.81
N ILE A 154 -21.73 -5.34 3.41
CA ILE A 154 -23.04 -4.82 3.80
C ILE A 154 -24.08 -5.74 3.15
#